data_AF-A0A5J9TIR2-F1
#
_entry.id   AF-A0A5J9TIR2-F1
#
_cell.length_a   1.000
_cell.length_b   1.000
_cell.length_c   1.000
_cell.angle_alpha   90.00
_cell.angle_beta   90.00
_cell.angle_gamma   90.00
#
_symmetry.space_group_name_H-M   'P 1'
#
loop_
_entity.id
_entity.type
_entity.pdbx_description
1 polymer ?
#
loop_
_entity_poly.entity_id
_entity_poly.type
_entity_poly.pdbx_seq_one_letter_code
_entity_poly.pdbx_strand_id
1 'polypeptide(L)'
;MAAAAAGGGVVGRPWRLIPRPILETVLHNHALRPRVPQPLLLHGPRGVGKSTLLLHRLLPRWSEQPHATAFVDFLHPVPNSPAASAPWSLLPADPAPSLPDLRLQLESALEGLARAAVLRGAVGSKDILVALSRSHGLGTALSRIAGGPAARSFSASVPARSSTTSLPALWARAVLASARQDDATFSIGEGEATNCSMEERAYMQEAMASLRVAKEVLRMQEGWRKESVREMNRTGRFSRSLANSATDWPCLLLDVLSGAAEEDFFQPKLVLSNVDVLRKASCDDETMVPAAVYHDSFIWRVIALGANERCLPVFISTSDGYYSSQAFVDFGFPNIFISRETFGWTSQEAKLHMVSEFFTEQEWKVVDEILGPNPRQLSEIYKLKQKANSPGALHDRNIEEIIDTYLAHLQVSVVNPAMETALGMLQKFASDVRQGKVPENKLSFGAPWRHPPREENPDLSYKWAKIQLMDFVQSFVNTEFGVNYLSDDSLEILDDPAAVAMMEVGLLYQQRDPSFMRPVTRGIQRCLARWFVLVHVTCLACSTETTVEPSRINIILLATSNTWTQLSAFNERSWLQIKSYFYENIRLHDVMLMDQEPFSVSKLTDDWRID
;
A
#
# COMPACT_ATOMS: atom_id res chain seq x y z
N MET A 1 -42.55 -15.82 29.11
CA MET A 1 -41.47 -16.67 29.64
C MET A 1 -41.08 -17.68 28.57
N ALA A 2 -39.87 -17.55 28.04
CA ALA A 2 -38.98 -18.61 27.55
C ALA A 2 -38.02 -17.97 26.55
N ALA A 3 -36.79 -17.76 27.02
CA ALA A 3 -35.66 -17.28 26.26
C ALA A 3 -35.23 -18.33 25.23
N ALA A 4 -34.86 -17.88 24.03
CA ALA A 4 -34.06 -18.66 23.08
C ALA A 4 -32.86 -17.79 22.69
N ALA A 5 -31.69 -18.40 22.81
CA ALA A 5 -30.38 -17.78 22.85
C ALA A 5 -30.04 -16.91 21.63
N ALA A 6 -29.70 -15.65 21.89
CA ALA A 6 -29.06 -14.76 20.93
C ALA A 6 -27.58 -15.14 20.78
N GLY A 7 -27.30 -16.11 19.91
CA GLY A 7 -26.00 -16.25 19.25
C GLY A 7 -25.90 -15.25 18.10
N GLY A 8 -25.91 -13.95 18.42
CA GLY A 8 -25.83 -12.89 17.43
C GLY A 8 -24.39 -12.69 16.94
N GLY A 9 -24.04 -13.28 15.80
CA GLY A 9 -22.89 -12.81 15.03
C GLY A 9 -23.09 -11.34 14.69
N VAL A 10 -22.13 -10.49 15.05
CA VAL A 10 -22.17 -9.05 14.80
C VAL A 10 -22.17 -8.82 13.28
N VAL A 11 -23.35 -8.59 12.69
CA VAL A 11 -23.47 -8.04 11.35
C VAL A 11 -23.04 -6.57 11.47
N GLY A 12 -21.78 -6.29 11.12
CA GLY A 12 -21.20 -4.95 11.24
C GLY A 12 -21.97 -3.92 10.42
N ARG A 13 -22.23 -2.75 11.00
CA ARG A 13 -22.82 -1.62 10.29
C ARG A 13 -21.85 -1.14 9.21
N PRO A 14 -22.31 -0.78 8.00
CA PRO A 14 -21.43 -0.20 6.98
C PRO A 14 -20.82 1.12 7.47
N TRP A 15 -19.60 1.44 7.02
CA TRP A 15 -18.99 2.74 7.27
C TRP A 15 -19.93 3.88 6.89
N ARG A 16 -20.11 4.85 7.79
CA ARG A 16 -20.86 6.09 7.49
C ARG A 16 -20.24 6.80 6.28
N LEU A 17 -21.08 7.23 5.34
CA LEU A 17 -20.61 7.97 4.18
C LEU A 17 -20.23 9.40 4.57
N ILE A 18 -18.93 9.69 4.58
CA ILE A 18 -18.39 11.03 4.85
C ILE A 18 -18.25 11.78 3.51
N PRO A 19 -18.96 12.91 3.32
CA PRO A 19 -18.83 13.73 2.12
C PRO A 19 -17.40 14.26 1.94
N ARG A 20 -16.88 14.17 0.71
CA ARG A 20 -15.59 14.73 0.30
C ARG A 20 -15.80 15.64 -0.93
N PRO A 21 -16.46 16.82 -0.80
CA PRO A 21 -16.98 17.58 -1.95
C PRO A 21 -15.95 17.91 -3.02
N ILE A 22 -14.74 18.32 -2.64
CA ILE A 22 -13.66 18.65 -3.59
C ILE A 22 -13.24 17.41 -4.37
N LEU A 23 -12.95 16.31 -3.66
CA LEU A 23 -12.53 15.06 -4.29
C LEU A 23 -13.63 14.50 -5.19
N GLU A 24 -14.87 14.48 -4.70
CA GLU A 24 -16.04 14.03 -5.47
C GLU A 24 -16.21 14.85 -6.74
N THR A 25 -15.99 16.17 -6.67
CA THR A 25 -16.06 17.05 -7.85
C THR A 25 -14.98 16.70 -8.87
N VAL A 26 -13.73 16.50 -8.44
CA VAL A 26 -12.65 16.13 -9.39
C VAL A 26 -12.89 14.76 -10.00
N LEU A 27 -13.30 13.76 -9.20
CA LEU A 27 -13.65 12.43 -9.68
C LEU A 27 -14.81 12.48 -10.67
N HIS A 28 -15.85 13.28 -10.38
CA HIS A 28 -16.99 13.45 -11.26
C HIS A 28 -16.60 14.13 -12.57
N ASN A 29 -15.84 15.22 -12.53
CA ASN A 29 -15.36 15.93 -13.72
C ASN A 29 -14.49 15.04 -14.61
N HIS A 30 -13.69 14.15 -14.01
CA HIS A 30 -12.91 13.16 -14.74
C HIS A 30 -13.80 12.10 -15.39
N ALA A 31 -14.79 11.60 -14.65
CA ALA A 31 -15.75 10.60 -15.12
C ALA A 31 -16.63 11.08 -16.28
N LEU A 32 -16.90 12.39 -16.38
CA LEU A 32 -17.71 12.96 -17.46
C LEU A 32 -16.99 12.98 -18.81
N ARG A 33 -15.67 12.86 -18.85
CA ARG A 33 -14.90 12.85 -20.11
C ARG A 33 -14.89 11.43 -20.68
N PRO A 34 -15.21 11.22 -21.98
CA PRO A 34 -15.12 9.88 -22.58
C PRO A 34 -13.68 9.37 -22.67
N ARG A 35 -12.73 10.29 -22.89
CA ARG A 35 -11.30 9.99 -22.94
C ARG A 35 -10.52 10.98 -22.08
N VAL A 36 -9.52 10.45 -21.39
CA VAL A 36 -8.68 11.18 -20.45
C VAL A 36 -7.22 10.91 -20.73
N PRO A 37 -6.34 11.89 -20.51
CA PRO A 37 -4.90 11.73 -20.75
C PRO A 37 -4.20 10.88 -19.68
N GLN A 38 -4.89 10.40 -18.64
CA GLN A 38 -4.27 9.61 -17.57
C GLN A 38 -5.31 8.97 -16.63
N PRO A 39 -4.96 7.88 -15.93
CA PRO A 39 -5.74 7.37 -14.81
C PRO A 39 -5.68 8.30 -13.58
N LEU A 40 -6.68 8.21 -12.70
CA LEU A 40 -6.67 8.83 -11.38
C LEU A 40 -6.30 7.83 -10.29
N LEU A 41 -5.24 8.14 -9.54
CA LEU A 41 -4.74 7.32 -8.45
C LEU A 41 -5.24 7.86 -7.10
N LEU A 42 -6.09 7.09 -6.43
CA LEU A 42 -6.66 7.36 -5.11
C LEU A 42 -5.88 6.57 -4.05
N HIS A 43 -4.89 7.20 -3.43
CA HIS A 43 -4.11 6.56 -2.36
C HIS A 43 -4.47 7.10 -0.97
N GLY A 44 -4.26 6.27 0.05
CA GLY A 44 -4.50 6.60 1.47
C GLY A 44 -4.62 5.33 2.31
N PRO A 45 -4.66 5.42 3.65
CA PRO A 45 -4.66 4.24 4.51
C PRO A 45 -5.80 3.25 4.19
N ARG A 46 -5.59 1.96 4.44
CA ARG A 46 -6.66 0.96 4.30
C ARG A 46 -7.75 1.24 5.34
N GLY A 47 -9.00 0.96 4.97
CA GLY A 47 -10.12 1.05 5.92
C GLY A 47 -10.75 2.43 6.09
N VAL A 48 -10.29 3.44 5.36
CA VAL A 48 -10.76 4.82 5.48
C VAL A 48 -11.94 5.19 4.56
N GLY A 49 -12.67 4.20 4.06
CA GLY A 49 -13.87 4.42 3.25
C GLY A 49 -13.64 4.78 1.78
N LYS A 50 -12.43 4.58 1.20
CA LYS A 50 -12.18 4.75 -0.25
C LYS A 50 -13.16 3.93 -1.10
N SER A 51 -13.28 2.63 -0.81
CA SER A 51 -14.20 1.73 -1.50
C SER A 51 -15.64 2.14 -1.27
N THR A 52 -16.00 2.58 -0.06
CA THR A 52 -17.35 3.05 0.29
C THR A 52 -17.73 4.30 -0.52
N LEU A 53 -16.81 5.26 -0.69
CA LEU A 53 -17.02 6.44 -1.53
C LEU A 53 -17.28 6.03 -2.99
N LEU A 54 -16.42 5.16 -3.54
CA LEU A 54 -16.55 4.69 -4.92
C LEU A 54 -17.86 3.92 -5.12
N LEU A 55 -18.12 2.90 -4.31
CA LEU A 55 -19.24 1.96 -4.47
C LEU A 55 -20.61 2.57 -4.18
N HIS A 56 -20.76 3.30 -3.07
CA HIS A 56 -22.09 3.71 -2.59
C HIS A 56 -22.45 5.14 -2.95
N ARG A 57 -21.48 5.97 -3.35
CA ARG A 57 -21.71 7.39 -3.64
C ARG A 57 -21.49 7.78 -5.10
N LEU A 58 -20.47 7.21 -5.74
CA LEU A 58 -20.10 7.58 -7.12
C LEU A 58 -20.60 6.59 -8.16
N LEU A 59 -20.40 5.29 -7.92
CA LEU A 59 -20.74 4.22 -8.86
C LEU A 59 -22.22 4.19 -9.27
N PRO A 60 -23.22 4.45 -8.40
CA PRO A 60 -24.62 4.44 -8.82
C PRO A 60 -24.86 5.41 -9.98
N ARG A 61 -24.29 6.62 -9.91
CA ARG A 61 -24.39 7.65 -10.95
C ARG A 61 -23.58 7.29 -12.20
N TRP A 62 -22.49 6.54 -12.06
CA TRP A 62 -21.64 6.12 -13.18
C TRP A 62 -22.14 4.85 -13.89
N SER A 63 -23.15 4.19 -13.35
CA SER A 63 -23.82 3.04 -13.96
C SER A 63 -25.06 3.43 -14.77
N GLU A 64 -25.49 4.69 -14.68
CA GLU A 64 -26.61 5.24 -15.45
C GLU A 64 -26.16 5.60 -16.88
N GLN A 65 -27.04 5.42 -17.87
CA GLN A 65 -26.76 5.80 -19.26
C GLN A 65 -26.48 7.30 -19.37
N PRO A 66 -25.52 7.74 -20.21
CA PRO A 66 -24.78 6.98 -21.24
C PRO A 66 -23.53 6.23 -20.71
N HIS A 67 -23.26 6.27 -19.42
CA HIS A 67 -22.06 5.68 -18.84
C HIS A 67 -22.15 4.14 -18.76
N ALA A 68 -20.98 3.50 -18.66
CA ALA A 68 -20.84 2.09 -18.35
C ALA A 68 -19.59 1.93 -17.46
N THR A 69 -19.70 1.25 -16.32
CA THR A 69 -18.59 1.14 -15.37
C THR A 69 -18.29 -0.31 -15.02
N ALA A 70 -17.03 -0.71 -15.14
CA ALA A 70 -16.51 -1.93 -14.52
C ALA A 70 -15.89 -1.58 -13.17
N PHE A 71 -16.31 -2.28 -12.11
CA PHE A 71 -15.70 -2.20 -10.80
C PHE A 71 -15.04 -3.54 -10.45
N VAL A 72 -13.76 -3.49 -10.12
CA VAL A 72 -12.96 -4.67 -9.70
C VAL A 72 -12.40 -4.39 -8.31
N ASP A 73 -12.72 -5.25 -7.35
CA ASP A 73 -12.09 -5.24 -6.03
C ASP A 73 -11.29 -6.52 -5.85
N PHE A 74 -9.96 -6.40 -5.85
CA PHE A 74 -9.05 -7.55 -5.71
C PHE A 74 -9.03 -8.13 -4.29
N LEU A 75 -9.59 -7.44 -3.29
CA LEU A 75 -9.73 -7.96 -1.93
C LEU A 75 -11.02 -8.78 -1.76
N HIS A 76 -12.06 -8.47 -2.53
CA HIS A 76 -13.38 -9.08 -2.43
C HIS A 76 -13.85 -9.56 -3.82
N PRO A 77 -13.58 -10.83 -4.18
CA PRO A 77 -13.84 -11.34 -5.53
C PRO A 77 -15.33 -11.45 -5.89
N VAL A 78 -16.25 -11.27 -4.94
CA VAL A 78 -17.70 -11.30 -5.19
C VAL A 78 -18.29 -9.89 -5.14
N PRO A 79 -18.84 -9.36 -6.26
CA PRO A 79 -19.56 -8.11 -6.25
C PRO A 79 -20.80 -8.26 -5.35
N ASN A 80 -21.01 -7.31 -4.43
CA ASN A 80 -22.08 -7.28 -3.42
C ASN A 80 -21.89 -8.14 -2.16
N SER A 81 -20.67 -8.62 -1.86
CA SER A 81 -20.42 -9.15 -0.51
C SER A 81 -20.60 -8.04 0.54
N PRO A 82 -21.38 -8.25 1.62
CA PRO A 82 -21.47 -7.28 2.73
C PRO A 82 -20.09 -6.96 3.34
N ALA A 83 -19.08 -7.83 3.12
CA ALA A 83 -17.69 -7.61 3.50
C ALA A 83 -17.02 -6.42 2.80
N ALA A 84 -17.46 -6.02 1.59
CA ALA A 84 -16.93 -4.83 0.89
C ALA A 84 -17.24 -3.52 1.62
N SER A 85 -18.24 -3.55 2.51
CA SER A 85 -18.64 -2.45 3.39
C SER A 85 -18.17 -2.64 4.84
N ALA A 86 -17.55 -3.78 5.15
CA ALA A 86 -17.20 -4.15 6.50
C ALA A 86 -15.96 -3.38 6.98
N PRO A 87 -15.92 -3.07 8.29
CA PRO A 87 -14.72 -2.58 8.93
C PRO A 87 -13.52 -3.49 8.67
N TRP A 88 -12.36 -2.88 8.44
CA TRP A 88 -11.08 -3.58 8.25
C TRP A 88 -10.69 -4.44 9.47
N SER A 89 -11.30 -4.19 10.64
CA SER A 89 -11.20 -5.04 11.83
C SER A 89 -11.87 -6.41 11.68
N LEU A 90 -12.78 -6.57 10.71
CA LEU A 90 -13.54 -7.79 10.42
C LEU A 90 -13.00 -8.58 9.22
N LEU A 91 -11.91 -8.12 8.59
CA LEU A 91 -11.29 -8.85 7.48
C LEU A 91 -10.60 -10.13 8.02
N PRO A 92 -10.95 -11.32 7.50
CA PRO A 92 -10.25 -12.54 7.88
C PRO A 92 -8.79 -12.47 7.44
N ALA A 93 -7.91 -13.07 8.25
CA ALA A 93 -6.54 -13.34 7.87
C ALA A 93 -6.52 -14.58 6.94
N ASP A 94 -7.15 -14.45 5.78
CA ASP A 94 -7.21 -15.53 4.79
C ASP A 94 -5.92 -15.61 3.95
N PRO A 95 -5.60 -16.79 3.39
CA PRO A 95 -4.41 -16.97 2.56
C PRO A 95 -4.40 -16.00 1.39
N ALA A 96 -3.19 -15.68 0.91
CA ALA A 96 -3.02 -14.77 -0.22
C ALA A 96 -3.80 -15.28 -1.44
N PRO A 97 -4.59 -14.42 -2.11
CA PRO A 97 -5.35 -14.82 -3.30
C PRO A 97 -4.41 -15.20 -4.44
N SER A 98 -4.88 -16.10 -5.32
CA SER A 98 -4.09 -16.56 -6.46
C SER A 98 -4.07 -15.51 -7.58
N LEU A 99 -2.92 -15.33 -8.23
CA LEU A 99 -2.79 -14.42 -9.38
C LEU A 99 -3.73 -14.79 -10.54
N PRO A 100 -3.90 -16.07 -10.92
CA PRO A 100 -4.84 -16.45 -11.99
C PRO A 100 -6.29 -16.01 -11.72
N ASP A 101 -6.77 -16.15 -10.48
CA ASP A 101 -8.13 -15.76 -10.11
C ASP A 101 -8.32 -14.25 -10.19
N LEU A 102 -7.36 -13.48 -9.68
CA LEU A 102 -7.40 -12.01 -9.75
C LEU A 102 -7.30 -11.50 -11.19
N ARG A 103 -6.46 -12.14 -12.01
CA ARG A 103 -6.37 -11.86 -13.46
C ARG A 103 -7.72 -12.13 -14.13
N LEU A 104 -8.32 -13.29 -13.87
CA LEU A 104 -9.62 -13.65 -14.43
C LEU A 104 -10.73 -12.66 -14.04
N GLN A 105 -10.72 -12.20 -12.78
CA GLN A 105 -11.67 -11.18 -12.30
C GLN A 105 -11.56 -9.86 -13.09
N LEU A 106 -10.32 -9.38 -13.31
CA LEU A 106 -10.06 -8.20 -14.12
C LEU A 106 -10.49 -8.38 -15.57
N GLU A 107 -10.09 -9.50 -16.19
CA GLU A 107 -10.44 -9.83 -17.58
C GLU A 107 -11.96 -9.91 -17.76
N SER A 108 -12.67 -10.60 -16.86
CA SER A 108 -14.13 -10.72 -16.90
C SER A 108 -14.84 -9.36 -16.81
N ALA A 109 -14.37 -8.45 -15.95
CA ALA A 109 -14.94 -7.12 -15.82
C ALA A 109 -14.76 -6.27 -17.09
N LEU A 110 -13.58 -6.34 -17.71
CA LEU A 110 -13.31 -5.66 -18.99
C LEU A 110 -14.07 -6.29 -20.15
N GLU A 111 -14.22 -7.62 -20.17
CA GLU A 111 -15.03 -8.33 -21.15
C GLU A 111 -16.51 -7.95 -21.05
N GLY A 112 -17.03 -7.76 -19.83
CA GLY A 112 -18.38 -7.23 -19.61
C GLY A 112 -18.58 -5.84 -20.22
N LEU A 113 -17.59 -4.93 -20.08
CA LEU A 113 -17.63 -3.63 -20.75
C LEU A 113 -17.55 -3.75 -22.28
N ALA A 114 -16.67 -4.62 -22.80
CA ALA A 114 -16.53 -4.84 -24.23
C ALA A 114 -17.82 -5.41 -24.84
N ARG A 115 -18.47 -6.35 -24.13
CA ARG A 115 -19.78 -6.88 -24.50
C ARG A 115 -20.83 -5.77 -24.54
N ALA A 116 -20.89 -4.91 -23.52
CA ALA A 116 -21.80 -3.77 -23.49
C ALA A 116 -21.54 -2.78 -24.64
N ALA A 117 -20.27 -2.55 -25.01
CA ALA A 117 -19.89 -1.70 -26.14
C ALA A 117 -20.39 -2.28 -27.47
N VAL A 118 -20.21 -3.58 -27.69
CA VAL A 118 -20.68 -4.28 -28.89
C VAL A 118 -22.21 -4.25 -28.97
N LEU A 119 -22.91 -4.54 -27.87
CA LEU A 119 -24.39 -4.52 -27.83
C LEU A 119 -24.97 -3.12 -28.11
N ARG A 120 -24.22 -2.06 -27.79
CA ARG A 120 -24.58 -0.68 -28.15
C ARG A 120 -24.16 -0.27 -29.57
N GLY A 121 -23.47 -1.16 -30.31
CA GLY A 121 -22.95 -0.85 -31.64
C GLY A 121 -21.70 0.06 -31.64
N ALA A 122 -21.07 0.27 -30.48
CA ALA A 122 -19.90 1.15 -30.34
C ALA A 122 -18.58 0.48 -30.78
N VAL A 123 -18.54 -0.86 -30.84
CA VAL A 123 -17.35 -1.64 -31.21
C VAL A 123 -17.70 -2.62 -32.32
N GLY A 124 -16.94 -2.57 -33.42
CA GLY A 124 -17.02 -3.52 -34.53
C GLY A 124 -15.81 -4.44 -34.65
N SER A 125 -15.94 -5.45 -35.53
CA SER A 125 -14.87 -6.38 -35.93
C SER A 125 -13.59 -5.66 -36.41
N LYS A 126 -13.76 -4.57 -37.15
CA LYS A 126 -12.64 -3.76 -37.68
C LYS A 126 -11.85 -3.07 -36.56
N ASP A 127 -12.52 -2.53 -35.56
CA ASP A 127 -11.87 -1.81 -34.45
C ASP A 127 -10.98 -2.75 -33.64
N ILE A 128 -11.48 -3.97 -33.40
CA ILE A 128 -10.74 -5.04 -32.72
C ILE A 128 -9.51 -5.44 -33.53
N LEU A 129 -9.64 -5.64 -34.84
CA LEU A 129 -8.51 -5.98 -35.71
C LEU A 129 -7.46 -4.86 -35.72
N VAL A 130 -7.88 -3.59 -35.81
CA VAL A 130 -6.96 -2.45 -35.80
C VAL A 130 -6.19 -2.41 -34.49
N ALA A 131 -6.86 -2.46 -33.34
CA ALA A 131 -6.21 -2.45 -32.03
C ALA A 131 -5.24 -3.63 -31.87
N LEU A 132 -5.65 -4.84 -32.26
CA LEU A 132 -4.83 -6.04 -32.17
C LEU A 132 -3.59 -5.96 -33.08
N SER A 133 -3.73 -5.40 -34.29
CA SER A 133 -2.63 -5.30 -35.28
C SER A 133 -1.53 -4.31 -34.90
N ARG A 134 -1.79 -3.33 -34.02
CA ARG A 134 -0.79 -2.34 -33.58
C ARG A 134 0.37 -2.97 -32.82
N SER A 135 0.08 -4.01 -32.02
CA SER A 135 1.03 -4.57 -31.06
C SER A 135 1.40 -6.03 -31.33
N HIS A 136 0.72 -6.71 -32.26
CA HIS A 136 0.83 -8.16 -32.43
C HIS A 136 1.02 -8.60 -33.89
N GLY A 137 1.94 -9.57 -34.08
CA GLY A 137 2.08 -10.30 -35.35
C GLY A 137 0.99 -11.36 -35.49
N LEU A 138 0.02 -11.12 -36.38
CA LEU A 138 -1.22 -11.93 -36.43
C LEU A 138 -1.18 -13.11 -37.40
N GLY A 139 -0.34 -13.05 -38.45
CA GLY A 139 -0.39 -13.97 -39.58
C GLY A 139 -0.40 -15.45 -39.19
N THR A 140 0.60 -15.89 -38.42
CA THR A 140 0.73 -17.30 -38.01
C THR A 140 -0.43 -17.77 -37.13
N ALA A 141 -0.89 -16.93 -36.19
CA ALA A 141 -1.99 -17.28 -35.30
C ALA A 141 -3.32 -17.38 -36.06
N LEU A 142 -3.63 -16.38 -36.90
CA LEU A 142 -4.84 -16.37 -37.71
C LEU A 142 -4.86 -17.48 -38.75
N SER A 143 -3.72 -17.82 -39.38
CA SER A 143 -3.65 -18.97 -40.27
C SER A 143 -3.96 -20.29 -39.57
N ARG A 144 -3.55 -20.45 -38.30
CA ARG A 144 -3.85 -21.64 -37.49
C ARG A 144 -5.30 -21.68 -36.99
N ILE A 145 -5.93 -20.53 -36.73
CA ILE A 145 -7.33 -20.45 -36.30
C ILE A 145 -8.26 -20.62 -37.51
N ALA A 146 -7.95 -20.00 -38.64
CA ALA A 146 -8.70 -20.12 -39.89
C ALA A 146 -8.52 -21.50 -40.55
N GLY A 147 -7.37 -22.14 -40.37
CA GLY A 147 -7.12 -23.52 -40.77
C GLY A 147 -7.80 -24.48 -39.78
N GLY A 148 -9.00 -24.97 -40.12
CA GLY A 148 -9.76 -25.90 -39.28
C GLY A 148 -8.99 -27.18 -38.91
N PRO A 149 -9.58 -28.08 -38.09
CA PRO A 149 -8.93 -29.27 -37.53
C PRO A 149 -8.23 -30.19 -38.55
N ALA A 150 -8.67 -30.17 -39.82
CA ALA A 150 -8.05 -30.91 -40.91
C ALA A 150 -6.62 -30.46 -41.27
N ALA A 151 -6.18 -29.28 -40.82
CA ALA A 151 -4.80 -28.81 -40.99
C ALA A 151 -3.87 -29.22 -39.84
N ARG A 152 -4.39 -29.83 -38.76
CA ARG A 152 -3.57 -30.29 -37.61
C ARG A 152 -2.87 -31.63 -37.86
N SER A 153 -3.15 -32.29 -38.98
CA SER A 153 -2.52 -33.53 -39.41
C SER A 153 -1.87 -33.37 -40.78
N PHE A 154 -0.73 -32.69 -40.84
CA PHE A 154 0.21 -32.90 -41.94
C PHE A 154 1.62 -33.02 -41.39
N SER A 155 2.01 -34.26 -41.13
CA SER A 155 3.36 -34.72 -41.35
C SER A 155 3.78 -34.38 -42.79
N ALA A 156 5.01 -33.87 -42.90
CA ALA A 156 5.88 -33.84 -44.08
C ALA A 156 5.26 -33.64 -45.49
N SER A 157 5.80 -32.62 -46.17
CA SER A 157 5.97 -32.51 -47.63
C SER A 157 4.75 -32.17 -48.49
N VAL A 158 4.44 -30.87 -48.63
CA VAL A 158 4.26 -30.15 -49.92
C VAL A 158 4.47 -28.64 -49.63
N PRO A 159 5.30 -27.89 -50.38
CA PRO A 159 5.34 -26.45 -50.26
C PRO A 159 4.04 -25.88 -50.85
N ALA A 160 3.09 -25.55 -49.98
CA ALA A 160 1.86 -24.88 -50.39
C ALA A 160 2.23 -23.53 -51.03
N ARG A 161 1.92 -23.38 -52.32
CA ARG A 161 2.03 -22.14 -53.10
C ARG A 161 1.55 -20.97 -52.25
N SER A 162 2.42 -19.96 -52.11
CA SER A 162 2.15 -18.70 -51.43
C SER A 162 1.01 -17.94 -52.12
N SER A 163 -0.24 -18.26 -51.81
CA SER A 163 -1.29 -17.25 -51.90
C SER A 163 -1.08 -16.35 -50.69
N THR A 164 -0.51 -15.17 -50.93
CA THR A 164 -0.39 -14.08 -49.95
C THR A 164 -1.79 -13.62 -49.57
N THR A 165 -2.45 -14.40 -48.72
CA THR A 165 -3.78 -14.08 -48.22
C THR A 165 -3.63 -12.84 -47.35
N SER A 166 -4.31 -11.76 -47.72
CA SER A 166 -4.22 -10.50 -46.98
C SER A 166 -4.67 -10.70 -45.54
N LEU A 167 -4.09 -9.94 -44.61
CA LEU A 167 -4.42 -10.03 -43.18
C LEU A 167 -5.93 -9.86 -42.90
N PRO A 168 -6.65 -8.92 -43.54
CA PRO A 168 -8.11 -8.82 -43.39
C PRO A 168 -8.87 -10.07 -43.87
N ALA A 169 -8.39 -10.74 -44.92
CA ALA A 169 -9.02 -11.97 -45.43
C ALA A 169 -8.79 -13.16 -44.48
N LEU A 170 -7.61 -13.26 -43.84
CA LEU A 170 -7.36 -14.25 -42.79
C LEU A 170 -8.23 -13.97 -41.55
N TRP A 171 -8.36 -12.71 -41.16
CA TRP A 171 -9.22 -12.27 -40.07
C TRP A 171 -10.68 -12.67 -40.31
N ALA A 172 -11.26 -12.29 -41.46
CA ALA A 172 -12.64 -12.62 -41.80
C ALA A 172 -12.91 -14.13 -41.77
N ARG A 173 -11.97 -14.95 -42.27
CA ARG A 173 -12.09 -16.42 -42.21
C ARG A 173 -12.07 -16.94 -40.77
N ALA A 174 -11.18 -16.42 -39.92
CA ALA A 174 -11.10 -16.80 -38.52
C ALA A 174 -12.37 -16.42 -37.75
N VAL A 175 -12.89 -15.20 -37.97
CA VAL A 175 -14.13 -14.72 -37.35
C VAL A 175 -15.33 -15.57 -37.79
N LEU A 176 -15.46 -15.87 -39.08
CA LEU A 176 -16.51 -16.76 -39.59
C LEU A 176 -16.43 -18.19 -39.01
N ALA A 177 -15.22 -18.72 -38.82
CA ALA A 177 -15.03 -20.02 -38.19
C ALA A 177 -15.43 -20.01 -36.71
N SER A 178 -15.08 -18.93 -36.00
CA SER A 178 -15.42 -18.72 -34.58
C SER A 178 -16.92 -18.51 -34.37
N ALA A 179 -17.60 -17.78 -35.25
CA ALA A 179 -19.03 -17.51 -35.17
C ALA A 179 -19.90 -18.78 -35.20
N ARG A 180 -19.35 -19.90 -35.69
CA ARG A 180 -20.01 -21.22 -35.73
C ARG A 180 -19.82 -22.04 -34.44
N GLN A 181 -19.04 -21.56 -33.49
CA GLN A 181 -18.80 -22.23 -32.21
C GLN A 181 -19.70 -21.64 -31.12
N ASP A 182 -20.34 -22.51 -30.35
CA ASP A 182 -21.08 -22.14 -29.15
C ASP A 182 -20.11 -21.88 -27.99
N ASP A 183 -20.03 -20.63 -27.55
CA ASP A 183 -19.31 -20.20 -26.36
C ASP A 183 -20.16 -19.17 -25.63
N ALA A 184 -20.37 -19.39 -24.33
CA ALA A 184 -21.33 -18.64 -23.50
C ALA A 184 -20.86 -17.21 -23.15
N THR A 185 -19.55 -16.93 -23.18
CA THR A 185 -19.02 -15.62 -22.74
C THR A 185 -19.34 -14.49 -23.72
N PHE A 186 -19.27 -14.77 -25.03
CA PHE A 186 -19.52 -13.81 -26.11
C PHE A 186 -20.72 -14.20 -26.99
N SER A 187 -21.69 -14.94 -26.46
CA SER A 187 -22.97 -15.16 -27.14
C SER A 187 -23.97 -14.04 -26.78
N ILE A 188 -24.78 -13.62 -27.75
CA ILE A 188 -25.89 -12.69 -27.49
C ILE A 188 -27.05 -13.48 -26.89
N GLY A 189 -27.42 -13.17 -25.65
CA GLY A 189 -28.52 -13.85 -24.96
C GLY A 189 -29.90 -13.57 -25.59
N GLU A 190 -30.86 -14.46 -25.34
CA GLU A 190 -32.27 -14.16 -25.61
C GLU A 190 -32.70 -12.95 -24.76
N GLY A 191 -33.14 -11.87 -25.41
CA GLY A 191 -33.58 -10.65 -24.72
C GLY A 191 -32.57 -9.49 -24.68
N GLU A 192 -31.28 -9.70 -24.98
CA GLU A 192 -30.25 -8.65 -24.87
C GLU A 192 -30.21 -7.65 -26.05
N ALA A 193 -30.83 -8.02 -27.16
CA ALA A 193 -30.88 -7.23 -28.39
C ALA A 193 -32.28 -7.33 -29.00
N THR A 194 -33.29 -6.88 -28.24
CA THR A 194 -34.72 -6.98 -28.59
C THR A 194 -35.21 -5.91 -29.55
N ASN A 195 -34.48 -4.79 -29.65
CA ASN A 195 -34.87 -3.63 -30.45
C ASN A 195 -33.96 -3.40 -31.68
N CYS A 196 -33.17 -4.39 -32.11
CA CYS A 196 -32.25 -4.25 -33.25
C CYS A 196 -32.77 -4.99 -34.49
N SER A 197 -32.47 -4.44 -35.66
CA SER A 197 -32.65 -5.11 -36.95
C SER A 197 -31.82 -6.39 -37.06
N MET A 198 -32.16 -7.27 -38.03
CA MET A 198 -31.37 -8.48 -38.29
C MET A 198 -29.93 -8.16 -38.73
N GLU A 199 -29.72 -7.07 -39.46
CA GLU A 199 -28.40 -6.63 -39.91
C GLU A 199 -27.53 -6.17 -38.74
N GLU A 200 -28.08 -5.32 -37.86
CA GLU A 200 -27.38 -4.89 -36.63
C GLU A 200 -27.03 -6.08 -35.74
N ARG A 201 -27.94 -7.04 -35.60
CA ARG A 201 -27.67 -8.27 -34.85
C ARG A 201 -26.52 -9.08 -35.46
N ALA A 202 -26.44 -9.15 -36.79
CA ALA A 202 -25.34 -9.84 -37.47
C ALA A 202 -24.00 -9.12 -37.25
N TYR A 203 -23.96 -7.79 -37.31
CA TYR A 203 -22.76 -7.01 -36.99
C TYR A 203 -22.30 -7.21 -35.54
N MET A 204 -23.24 -7.22 -34.58
CA MET A 204 -22.93 -7.51 -33.18
C MET A 204 -22.36 -8.91 -33.01
N GLN A 205 -22.95 -9.92 -33.67
CA GLN A 205 -22.43 -11.29 -33.63
C GLN A 205 -21.02 -11.41 -34.24
N GLU A 206 -20.75 -10.69 -35.33
CA GLU A 206 -19.41 -10.62 -35.92
C GLU A 206 -18.40 -10.01 -34.95
N ALA A 207 -18.75 -8.91 -34.29
CA ALA A 207 -17.90 -8.25 -33.30
C ALA A 207 -17.65 -9.13 -32.06
N MET A 208 -18.66 -9.86 -31.58
CA MET A 208 -18.49 -10.84 -30.50
C MET A 208 -17.54 -11.98 -30.90
N ALA A 209 -17.72 -12.54 -32.10
CA ALA A 209 -16.81 -13.57 -32.63
C ALA A 209 -15.39 -13.02 -32.82
N SER A 210 -15.26 -11.75 -33.16
CA SER A 210 -13.97 -11.04 -33.29
C SER A 210 -13.24 -10.91 -31.95
N LEU A 211 -13.93 -10.57 -30.86
CA LEU A 211 -13.33 -10.57 -29.51
C LEU A 211 -12.82 -11.96 -29.13
N ARG A 212 -13.58 -13.02 -29.46
CA ARG A 212 -13.16 -14.41 -29.21
C ARG A 212 -11.89 -14.77 -29.99
N VAL A 213 -11.84 -14.44 -31.28
CA VAL A 213 -10.65 -14.66 -32.11
C VAL A 213 -9.44 -13.88 -31.56
N ALA A 214 -9.62 -12.62 -31.17
CA ALA A 214 -8.54 -11.83 -30.58
C ALA A 214 -7.99 -12.46 -29.29
N LYS A 215 -8.86 -12.89 -28.38
CA LYS A 215 -8.47 -13.58 -27.13
C LYS A 215 -7.70 -14.87 -27.43
N GLU A 216 -8.16 -15.65 -28.41
CA GLU A 216 -7.47 -16.89 -28.81
C GLU A 216 -6.10 -16.62 -29.44
N VAL A 217 -5.97 -15.61 -30.29
CA VAL A 217 -4.67 -15.18 -30.85
C VAL A 217 -3.68 -14.86 -29.73
N LEU A 218 -4.11 -14.09 -28.72
CA LEU A 218 -3.23 -13.74 -27.59
C LEU A 218 -2.89 -14.96 -26.73
N ARG A 219 -3.84 -15.86 -26.47
CA ARG A 219 -3.57 -17.13 -25.77
C ARG A 219 -2.54 -17.99 -26.49
N MET A 220 -2.61 -18.08 -27.81
CA MET A 220 -1.60 -18.80 -28.60
C MET A 220 -0.22 -18.15 -28.46
N GLN A 221 -0.15 -16.81 -28.53
CA GLN A 221 1.11 -16.08 -28.38
C GLN A 221 1.69 -16.16 -26.96
N GLU A 222 0.85 -16.13 -25.93
CA GLU A 222 1.24 -16.39 -24.54
C GLU A 222 1.79 -17.82 -24.41
N GLY A 223 1.12 -18.80 -25.03
CA GLY A 223 1.59 -20.18 -25.12
C GLY A 223 2.98 -20.33 -25.72
N TRP A 224 3.31 -19.55 -26.77
CA TRP A 224 4.64 -19.56 -27.39
C TRP A 224 5.74 -19.00 -26.50
N ARG A 225 5.39 -18.18 -25.49
CA ARG A 225 6.35 -17.51 -24.61
C ARG A 225 6.58 -18.24 -23.28
N LYS A 226 5.82 -19.31 -22.99
CA LYS A 226 5.87 -20.02 -21.69
C LYS A 226 7.26 -20.48 -21.29
N GLU A 227 8.06 -21.01 -22.21
CA GLU A 227 9.42 -21.47 -21.89
C GLU A 227 10.34 -20.30 -21.55
N SER A 228 10.24 -19.20 -22.29
CA SER A 228 11.02 -17.99 -22.01
C SER A 228 10.63 -17.35 -20.67
N VAL A 229 9.34 -17.39 -20.31
CA VAL A 229 8.88 -16.94 -18.98
C VAL A 229 9.45 -17.86 -17.88
N ARG A 230 9.43 -19.17 -18.10
CA ARG A 230 10.02 -20.13 -17.15
C ARG A 230 11.51 -19.90 -16.94
N GLU A 231 12.27 -19.66 -18.01
CA GLU A 231 13.69 -19.34 -17.93
C GLU A 231 13.94 -17.99 -17.24
N MET A 232 13.11 -16.98 -17.53
CA MET A 232 13.14 -15.67 -16.87
C MET A 232 12.96 -15.80 -15.35
N ASN A 233 11.98 -16.59 -14.92
CA ASN A 233 11.69 -16.85 -13.51
C ASN A 233 12.82 -17.59 -12.81
N ARG A 234 13.43 -18.59 -13.46
CA ARG A 234 14.55 -19.36 -12.90
C ARG A 234 15.83 -18.56 -12.76
N THR A 235 16.11 -17.69 -13.74
CA THR A 235 17.35 -16.90 -13.78
C THR A 235 17.24 -15.56 -13.04
N GLY A 236 16.04 -15.13 -12.68
CA GLY A 236 15.78 -13.81 -12.09
C GLY A 236 16.04 -12.64 -13.04
N ARG A 237 16.24 -12.90 -14.34
CA ARG A 237 16.44 -11.85 -15.35
C ARG A 237 15.11 -11.16 -15.63
N PHE A 238 15.12 -9.86 -15.93
CA PHE A 238 13.91 -9.13 -16.30
C PHE A 238 13.80 -8.97 -17.82
N SER A 239 12.61 -9.20 -18.37
CA SER A 239 12.27 -8.89 -19.76
C SER A 239 10.94 -8.14 -19.83
N ARG A 240 11.00 -6.88 -20.30
CA ARG A 240 9.81 -6.03 -20.47
C ARG A 240 8.82 -6.64 -21.45
N SER A 241 9.28 -7.28 -22.52
CA SER A 241 8.40 -7.90 -23.52
C SER A 241 7.61 -9.07 -22.93
N LEU A 242 8.25 -9.91 -22.11
CA LEU A 242 7.60 -11.03 -21.45
C LEU A 242 6.62 -10.54 -20.37
N ALA A 243 7.02 -9.55 -19.57
CA ALA A 243 6.15 -8.91 -18.59
C ALA A 243 4.89 -8.31 -19.24
N ASN A 244 5.07 -7.52 -20.30
CA ASN A 244 3.96 -6.95 -21.07
C ASN A 244 3.05 -8.06 -21.62
N SER A 245 3.61 -9.18 -22.09
CA SER A 245 2.80 -10.21 -22.71
C SER A 245 1.72 -10.82 -21.81
N ALA A 246 1.95 -10.84 -20.50
CA ALA A 246 0.98 -11.33 -19.53
C ALA A 246 -0.25 -10.39 -19.38
N THR A 247 -0.14 -9.14 -19.81
CA THR A 247 -1.17 -8.11 -19.67
C THR A 247 -1.78 -7.68 -21.01
N ASP A 248 -1.48 -8.39 -22.10
CA ASP A 248 -1.90 -8.01 -23.46
C ASP A 248 -3.41 -7.98 -23.62
N TRP A 249 -4.11 -8.98 -23.08
CA TRP A 249 -5.57 -9.04 -23.20
C TRP A 249 -6.29 -7.88 -22.49
N PRO A 250 -6.06 -7.61 -21.20
CA PRO A 250 -6.70 -6.47 -20.54
C PRO A 250 -6.28 -5.13 -21.19
N CYS A 251 -5.04 -4.97 -21.65
CA CYS A 251 -4.60 -3.74 -22.33
C CYS A 251 -5.25 -3.57 -23.71
N LEU A 252 -5.48 -4.66 -24.47
CA LEU A 252 -6.19 -4.61 -25.74
C LEU A 252 -7.64 -4.18 -25.55
N LEU A 253 -8.33 -4.72 -24.55
CA LEU A 253 -9.70 -4.33 -24.22
C LEU A 253 -9.78 -2.84 -23.84
N LEU A 254 -8.80 -2.34 -23.09
CA LEU A 254 -8.72 -0.92 -22.76
C LEU A 254 -8.53 -0.05 -24.01
N ASP A 255 -7.67 -0.43 -24.96
CA ASP A 255 -7.48 0.30 -26.23
C ASP A 255 -8.78 0.33 -27.05
N VAL A 256 -9.43 -0.83 -27.23
CA VAL A 256 -10.70 -0.96 -27.96
C VAL A 256 -11.80 -0.11 -27.31
N LEU A 257 -11.99 -0.24 -25.98
CA LEU A 257 -13.00 0.53 -25.24
C LEU A 257 -12.71 2.04 -25.26
N SER A 258 -11.43 2.44 -25.21
CA SER A 258 -11.04 3.84 -25.32
C SER A 258 -11.36 4.39 -26.71
N GLY A 259 -11.11 3.61 -27.76
CA GLY A 259 -11.46 3.94 -29.14
C GLY A 259 -12.97 4.05 -29.38
N ALA A 260 -13.77 3.25 -28.65
CA ALA A 260 -15.23 3.26 -28.72
C ALA A 260 -15.89 4.35 -27.85
N ALA A 261 -15.13 5.02 -26.98
CA ALA A 261 -15.68 6.02 -26.09
C ALA A 261 -16.11 7.28 -26.87
N GLU A 262 -17.36 7.68 -26.71
CA GLU A 262 -18.00 8.81 -27.38
C GLU A 262 -18.95 9.56 -26.42
N GLU A 263 -18.96 10.91 -26.50
CA GLU A 263 -19.84 11.75 -25.69
C GLU A 263 -21.31 11.40 -25.94
N ASP A 264 -22.12 11.41 -24.87
CA ASP A 264 -23.56 11.11 -24.89
C ASP A 264 -24.00 9.75 -25.49
N PHE A 265 -23.07 8.88 -25.88
CA PHE A 265 -23.37 7.58 -26.49
C PHE A 265 -22.84 6.39 -25.67
N PHE A 266 -21.51 6.30 -25.53
CA PHE A 266 -20.86 5.22 -24.77
C PHE A 266 -19.66 5.76 -24.02
N GLN A 267 -19.77 5.83 -22.69
CA GLN A 267 -18.72 6.40 -21.83
C GLN A 267 -18.22 5.37 -20.81
N PRO A 268 -17.32 4.46 -21.22
CA PRO A 268 -16.79 3.39 -20.37
C PRO A 268 -15.89 3.94 -19.27
N LYS A 269 -15.88 3.29 -18.11
CA LYS A 269 -15.06 3.62 -16.94
C LYS A 269 -14.57 2.34 -16.29
N LEU A 270 -13.35 2.38 -15.75
CA LEU A 270 -12.80 1.27 -14.97
C LEU A 270 -12.44 1.76 -13.57
N VAL A 271 -12.91 1.07 -12.56
CA VAL A 271 -12.56 1.31 -11.15
C VAL A 271 -11.86 0.07 -10.62
N LEU A 272 -10.61 0.23 -10.21
CA LEU A 272 -9.76 -0.81 -9.65
C LEU A 272 -9.52 -0.53 -8.17
N SER A 273 -9.92 -1.43 -7.29
CA SER A 273 -9.73 -1.31 -5.84
C SER A 273 -8.77 -2.35 -5.31
N ASN A 274 -7.96 -1.94 -4.34
CA ASN A 274 -7.00 -2.80 -3.64
C ASN A 274 -5.96 -3.43 -4.58
N VAL A 275 -5.44 -2.64 -5.54
CA VAL A 275 -4.44 -3.12 -6.54
C VAL A 275 -3.19 -3.71 -5.89
N ASP A 276 -2.81 -3.28 -4.69
CA ASP A 276 -1.67 -3.84 -3.95
C ASP A 276 -1.82 -5.33 -3.63
N VAL A 277 -3.05 -5.88 -3.69
CA VAL A 277 -3.33 -7.32 -3.52
C VAL A 277 -2.77 -8.11 -4.70
N LEU A 278 -2.89 -7.61 -5.93
CA LEU A 278 -2.28 -8.24 -7.11
C LEU A 278 -0.78 -8.41 -6.94
N ARG A 279 -0.09 -7.40 -6.38
CA ARG A 279 1.37 -7.46 -6.16
C ARG A 279 1.78 -8.56 -5.16
N LYS A 280 0.89 -8.90 -4.23
CA LYS A 280 1.12 -9.87 -3.14
C LYS A 280 0.46 -11.24 -3.39
N ALA A 281 -0.13 -11.43 -4.58
CA ALA A 281 -0.83 -12.65 -4.93
C ALA A 281 0.14 -13.85 -5.02
N SER A 282 -0.34 -15.04 -4.68
CA SER A 282 0.43 -16.27 -4.89
C SER A 282 0.44 -16.64 -6.37
N CYS A 283 1.57 -17.16 -6.85
CA CYS A 283 1.73 -17.63 -8.22
C CYS A 283 2.62 -18.87 -8.20
N ASP A 284 2.01 -20.04 -8.27
CA ASP A 284 2.72 -21.33 -8.21
C ASP A 284 3.12 -21.85 -9.60
N ASP A 285 2.63 -21.23 -10.68
CA ASP A 285 2.94 -21.61 -12.06
C ASP A 285 4.23 -20.95 -12.54
N GLU A 286 5.31 -21.73 -12.66
CA GLU A 286 6.60 -21.25 -13.19
C GLU A 286 6.51 -20.70 -14.62
N THR A 287 5.45 -20.99 -15.37
CA THR A 287 5.24 -20.49 -16.73
C THR A 287 4.49 -19.16 -16.80
N MET A 288 4.02 -18.64 -15.65
CA MET A 288 3.45 -17.30 -15.53
C MET A 288 4.47 -16.29 -15.01
N VAL A 289 4.29 -15.03 -15.36
CA VAL A 289 5.12 -13.96 -14.78
C VAL A 289 4.77 -13.79 -13.30
N PRO A 290 5.75 -13.44 -12.44
CA PRO A 290 5.49 -13.25 -11.02
C PRO A 290 4.45 -12.16 -10.77
N ALA A 291 3.69 -12.29 -9.69
CA ALA A 291 2.58 -11.40 -9.35
C ALA A 291 2.97 -9.91 -9.30
N ALA A 292 4.14 -9.60 -8.73
CA ALA A 292 4.69 -8.24 -8.73
C ALA A 292 4.99 -7.71 -10.14
N VAL A 293 5.53 -8.54 -11.02
CA VAL A 293 5.84 -8.17 -12.41
C VAL A 293 4.56 -7.95 -13.21
N TYR A 294 3.55 -8.82 -13.04
CA TYR A 294 2.22 -8.64 -13.64
C TYR A 294 1.59 -7.32 -13.19
N HIS A 295 1.58 -7.07 -11.89
CA HIS A 295 1.05 -5.86 -11.28
C HIS A 295 1.70 -4.61 -11.87
N ASP A 296 3.03 -4.51 -11.81
CA ASP A 296 3.76 -3.32 -12.26
C ASP A 296 3.61 -3.11 -13.77
N SER A 297 3.68 -4.20 -14.55
CA SER A 297 3.46 -4.16 -15.99
C SER A 297 2.06 -3.66 -16.35
N PHE A 298 1.03 -4.11 -15.64
CA PHE A 298 -0.34 -3.70 -15.91
C PHE A 298 -0.54 -2.21 -15.62
N ILE A 299 -0.14 -1.75 -14.43
CA ILE A 299 -0.29 -0.35 -14.02
C ILE A 299 0.47 0.59 -14.97
N TRP A 300 1.72 0.27 -15.34
CA TRP A 300 2.49 1.11 -16.27
C TRP A 300 1.87 1.18 -17.66
N ARG A 301 1.34 0.06 -18.16
CA ARG A 301 0.69 0.05 -19.48
C ARG A 301 -0.61 0.85 -19.49
N VAL A 302 -1.38 0.80 -18.41
CA VAL A 302 -2.59 1.63 -18.25
C VAL A 302 -2.23 3.11 -18.24
N ILE A 303 -1.21 3.50 -17.46
CA ILE A 303 -0.73 4.89 -17.41
C ILE A 303 -0.21 5.33 -18.79
N ALA A 304 0.60 4.50 -19.45
CA ALA A 304 1.14 4.79 -20.77
C ALA A 304 0.06 4.91 -21.85
N LEU A 305 -1.00 4.09 -21.79
CA LEU A 305 -2.14 4.20 -22.71
C LEU A 305 -2.86 5.54 -22.54
N GLY A 306 -3.10 5.96 -21.29
CA GLY A 306 -3.66 7.28 -21.00
C GLY A 306 -2.78 8.41 -21.52
N ALA A 307 -1.50 8.39 -21.13
CA ALA A 307 -0.55 9.47 -21.42
C ALA A 307 -0.31 9.68 -22.92
N ASN A 308 -0.22 8.60 -23.70
CA ASN A 308 0.14 8.66 -25.11
C ASN A 308 -1.09 8.75 -26.04
N GLU A 309 -2.15 7.99 -25.76
CA GLU A 309 -3.26 7.79 -26.70
C GLU A 309 -4.60 8.37 -26.19
N ARG A 310 -4.66 8.79 -24.92
CA ARG A 310 -5.88 9.09 -24.15
C ARG A 310 -6.80 7.87 -24.04
N CYS A 311 -6.91 7.34 -22.82
CA CYS A 311 -7.75 6.16 -22.55
C CYS A 311 -9.10 6.55 -21.94
N LEU A 312 -10.00 5.58 -21.80
CA LEU A 312 -11.19 5.72 -20.97
C LEU A 312 -10.83 6.08 -19.51
N PRO A 313 -11.70 6.75 -18.73
CA PRO A 313 -11.46 7.05 -17.32
C PRO A 313 -11.15 5.80 -16.47
N VAL A 314 -9.95 5.74 -15.92
CA VAL A 314 -9.52 4.66 -15.02
C VAL A 314 -9.24 5.23 -13.63
N PHE A 315 -9.89 4.69 -12.60
CA PHE A 315 -9.70 5.04 -11.19
C PHE A 315 -9.02 3.89 -10.46
N ILE A 316 -7.88 4.13 -9.83
CA ILE A 316 -7.11 3.11 -9.10
C ILE A 316 -7.05 3.49 -7.63
N SER A 317 -7.60 2.65 -6.76
CA SER A 317 -7.53 2.79 -5.30
C SER A 317 -6.42 1.90 -4.74
N THR A 318 -5.43 2.52 -4.11
CA THR A 318 -4.24 1.88 -3.51
C THR A 318 -4.01 2.37 -2.08
N SER A 319 -3.20 1.65 -1.31
CA SER A 319 -2.73 2.12 0.00
C SER A 319 -1.41 2.89 -0.04
N ASP A 320 -0.70 2.88 -1.17
CA ASP A 320 0.61 3.48 -1.33
C ASP A 320 0.61 4.56 -2.44
N GLY A 321 1.27 5.69 -2.16
CA GLY A 321 1.52 6.75 -3.14
C GLY A 321 2.69 6.46 -4.09
N TYR A 322 3.25 5.24 -4.06
CA TYR A 322 4.38 4.86 -4.92
C TYR A 322 4.11 5.13 -6.40
N TYR A 323 2.97 4.61 -6.89
CA TYR A 323 2.62 4.69 -8.31
C TYR A 323 2.36 6.12 -8.78
N SER A 324 1.75 6.95 -7.93
CA SER A 324 1.54 8.36 -8.26
C SER A 324 2.87 9.07 -8.38
N SER A 325 3.74 8.95 -7.38
CA SER A 325 5.05 9.60 -7.40
C SER A 325 5.92 9.15 -8.59
N GLN A 326 6.00 7.85 -8.87
CA GLN A 326 6.82 7.38 -9.98
C GLN A 326 6.22 7.76 -11.35
N ALA A 327 4.89 7.75 -11.49
CA ALA A 327 4.24 8.24 -12.71
C ALA A 327 4.52 9.73 -12.98
N PHE A 328 4.68 10.56 -11.94
CA PHE A 328 5.11 11.95 -12.10
C PHE A 328 6.46 12.02 -12.79
N VAL A 329 7.42 11.27 -12.27
CA VAL A 329 8.81 11.27 -12.71
C VAL A 329 8.91 10.78 -14.15
N ASP A 330 8.20 9.69 -14.46
CA ASP A 330 8.30 9.03 -15.77
C ASP A 330 7.56 9.77 -16.89
N PHE A 331 6.43 10.43 -16.59
CA PHE A 331 5.54 11.00 -17.62
C PHE A 331 5.36 12.52 -17.54
N GLY A 332 5.80 13.19 -16.47
CA GLY A 332 5.86 14.65 -16.39
C GLY A 332 4.51 15.39 -16.30
N PHE A 333 3.41 14.70 -15.98
CA PHE A 333 2.09 15.31 -15.91
C PHE A 333 1.68 15.66 -14.47
N PRO A 334 1.75 16.93 -14.03
CA PRO A 334 1.40 17.34 -12.66
C PRO A 334 -0.09 17.17 -12.31
N ASN A 335 -0.93 16.80 -13.28
CA ASN A 335 -2.36 16.56 -13.10
C ASN A 335 -2.76 15.07 -13.04
N ILE A 336 -1.83 14.10 -13.19
CA ILE A 336 -2.10 12.66 -12.89
C ILE A 336 -2.62 12.50 -11.46
N PHE A 337 -2.32 13.51 -10.66
CA PHE A 337 -2.48 13.60 -9.23
C PHE A 337 -3.89 14.05 -8.87
N ILE A 338 -4.63 13.15 -8.26
CA ILE A 338 -5.38 13.55 -7.06
C ILE A 338 -4.73 12.83 -5.89
N SER A 339 -3.45 13.13 -5.68
CA SER A 339 -2.89 12.93 -4.36
C SER A 339 -3.46 14.03 -3.47
N ARG A 340 -4.40 13.63 -2.64
CA ARG A 340 -4.59 14.28 -1.36
C ARG A 340 -4.74 13.13 -0.39
N GLU A 341 -3.70 12.91 0.43
CA GLU A 341 -3.76 12.01 1.59
C GLU A 341 -4.92 12.31 2.57
N THR A 342 -5.82 13.24 2.25
CA THR A 342 -7.17 13.44 2.81
C THR A 342 -8.06 12.20 2.93
N PHE A 343 -7.64 11.02 2.45
CA PHE A 343 -8.32 9.79 2.82
C PHE A 343 -7.97 9.30 4.22
N GLY A 344 -6.88 9.74 4.88
CA GLY A 344 -6.74 9.50 6.31
C GLY A 344 -7.96 10.06 7.06
N TRP A 345 -8.52 9.32 8.02
CA TRP A 345 -9.55 9.89 8.88
C TRP A 345 -8.96 11.01 9.72
N THR A 346 -9.62 12.16 9.72
CA THR A 346 -9.41 13.11 10.82
C THR A 346 -9.92 12.49 12.12
N SER A 347 -9.48 12.99 13.27
CA SER A 347 -9.99 12.54 14.58
C SER A 347 -11.52 12.62 14.67
N GLN A 348 -12.14 13.63 14.06
CA GLN A 348 -13.60 13.77 14.02
C GLN A 348 -14.28 12.72 13.12
N GLU A 349 -13.68 12.43 11.97
CA GLU A 349 -14.20 11.42 11.05
C GLU A 349 -14.09 10.01 11.66
N ALA A 350 -12.95 9.70 12.28
CA ALA A 350 -12.78 8.46 13.00
C ALA A 350 -13.77 8.34 14.18
N LYS A 351 -14.00 9.43 14.93
CA LYS A 351 -15.01 9.44 16.02
C LYS A 351 -16.39 8.97 15.55
N LEU A 352 -16.86 9.42 14.38
CA LEU A 352 -18.16 9.04 13.81
C LEU A 352 -18.30 7.54 13.54
N HIS A 353 -17.16 6.88 13.32
CA HIS A 353 -17.05 5.48 12.94
C HIS A 353 -16.75 4.56 14.11
N MET A 354 -15.99 5.05 15.09
CA MET A 354 -15.46 4.27 16.20
C MET A 354 -16.37 4.32 17.43
N VAL A 355 -16.94 5.49 17.72
CA VAL A 355 -17.80 5.69 18.89
C VAL A 355 -19.15 5.05 18.62
N SER A 356 -19.73 4.43 19.66
CA SER A 356 -20.99 3.64 19.69
C SER A 356 -20.88 2.16 19.32
N GLU A 357 -19.94 1.77 18.47
CA GLU A 357 -19.78 0.36 18.02
C GLU A 357 -18.54 -0.31 18.60
N PHE A 358 -17.43 0.41 18.72
CA PHE A 358 -16.14 -0.14 19.13
C PHE A 358 -15.68 0.44 20.48
N PHE A 359 -15.87 1.74 20.68
CA PHE A 359 -15.45 2.48 21.86
C PHE A 359 -16.58 3.37 22.41
N THR A 360 -16.55 3.61 23.71
CA THR A 360 -17.32 4.68 24.35
C THR A 360 -16.66 6.03 24.04
N GLU A 361 -17.37 7.14 24.29
CA GLU A 361 -16.81 8.48 24.05
C GLU A 361 -15.60 8.80 24.94
N GLN A 362 -15.60 8.30 26.19
CA GLN A 362 -14.48 8.45 27.12
C GLN A 362 -13.27 7.63 26.65
N GLU A 363 -13.49 6.38 26.25
CA GLU A 363 -12.43 5.52 25.72
C GLU A 363 -11.83 6.11 24.44
N TRP A 364 -12.67 6.62 23.53
CA TRP A 364 -12.22 7.23 22.28
C TRP A 364 -11.31 8.42 22.51
N LYS A 365 -11.62 9.27 23.51
CA LYS A 365 -10.79 10.44 23.82
C LYS A 365 -9.35 10.02 24.17
N VAL A 366 -9.19 8.97 24.99
CA VAL A 366 -7.88 8.42 25.36
C VAL A 366 -7.18 7.81 24.14
N VAL A 367 -7.90 7.02 23.33
CA VAL A 367 -7.35 6.37 22.13
C VAL A 367 -6.86 7.41 21.10
N ASP A 368 -7.66 8.43 20.81
CA ASP A 368 -7.33 9.49 19.83
C ASP A 368 -6.14 10.35 20.30
N GLU A 369 -6.08 10.65 21.59
CA GLU A 369 -4.95 11.38 22.19
C GLU A 369 -3.64 10.58 22.15
N ILE A 370 -3.69 9.28 22.43
CA ILE A 370 -2.49 8.44 22.54
C ILE A 370 -2.04 7.88 21.19
N LEU A 371 -2.95 7.27 20.43
CA LEU A 371 -2.66 6.52 19.20
C LEU A 371 -3.16 7.23 17.93
N GLY A 372 -4.14 8.13 18.07
CA GLY A 372 -4.75 8.84 16.94
C GLY A 372 -5.66 7.96 16.08
N PRO A 373 -6.14 8.49 14.94
CA PRO A 373 -7.17 7.84 14.11
C PRO A 373 -6.60 6.78 13.16
N ASN A 374 -5.41 6.22 13.42
CA ASN A 374 -4.77 5.25 12.54
C ASN A 374 -5.62 3.96 12.51
N PRO A 375 -6.20 3.56 11.36
CA PRO A 375 -7.06 2.39 11.29
C PRO A 375 -6.35 1.18 11.88
N ARG A 376 -5.22 0.72 11.34
CA ARG A 376 -4.54 -0.51 11.82
C ARG A 376 -4.46 -0.63 13.35
N GLN A 377 -3.97 0.41 14.03
CA GLN A 377 -3.83 0.42 15.49
C GLN A 377 -5.17 0.29 16.21
N LEU A 378 -6.22 0.94 15.70
CA LEU A 378 -7.57 0.83 16.26
C LEU A 378 -8.06 -0.64 16.28
N SER A 379 -7.59 -1.54 15.38
CA SER A 379 -8.11 -2.93 15.34
C SER A 379 -7.34 -3.77 16.30
N GLU A 380 -6.04 -3.50 16.41
CA GLU A 380 -5.18 -4.22 17.31
C GLU A 380 -5.65 -3.94 18.74
N ILE A 381 -5.95 -2.68 19.07
CA ILE A 381 -6.57 -2.29 20.34
C ILE A 381 -7.96 -2.91 20.51
N TYR A 382 -8.83 -2.83 19.50
CA TYR A 382 -10.17 -3.39 19.62
C TYR A 382 -10.16 -4.92 19.79
N LYS A 383 -9.26 -5.63 19.09
CA LYS A 383 -9.05 -7.09 19.27
C LYS A 383 -8.55 -7.40 20.68
N LEU A 384 -7.65 -6.59 21.24
CA LEU A 384 -7.19 -6.74 22.63
C LEU A 384 -8.33 -6.51 23.63
N LYS A 385 -9.18 -5.50 23.40
CA LYS A 385 -10.38 -5.26 24.20
C LYS A 385 -11.35 -6.43 24.15
N GLN A 386 -11.62 -7.00 22.96
CA GLN A 386 -12.47 -8.19 22.84
C GLN A 386 -11.92 -9.39 23.61
N LYS A 387 -10.60 -9.61 23.56
CA LYS A 387 -9.94 -10.67 24.33
C LYS A 387 -10.02 -10.44 25.84
N ALA A 388 -9.85 -9.19 26.29
CA ALA A 388 -9.97 -8.82 27.70
C ALA A 388 -11.40 -9.02 28.23
N ASN A 389 -12.42 -8.84 27.38
CA ASN A 389 -13.83 -8.98 27.75
C ASN A 389 -14.36 -10.42 27.57
N SER A 390 -13.53 -11.38 27.17
CA SER A 390 -13.95 -12.78 26.97
C SER A 390 -14.11 -13.51 28.30
N PRO A 391 -15.15 -14.35 28.47
CA PRO A 391 -15.41 -15.05 29.74
C PRO A 391 -14.25 -16.02 30.05
N GLY A 392 -13.40 -15.65 31.00
CA GLY A 392 -12.17 -16.36 31.35
C GLY A 392 -10.95 -15.46 31.54
N ALA A 393 -11.01 -14.19 31.13
CA ALA A 393 -9.97 -13.21 31.41
C ALA A 393 -10.09 -12.68 32.87
N LEU A 394 -9.00 -12.79 33.62
CA LEU A 394 -8.86 -12.16 34.94
C LEU A 394 -8.67 -10.65 34.76
N HIS A 395 -9.60 -9.88 35.32
CA HIS A 395 -9.69 -8.42 35.42
C HIS A 395 -10.43 -7.66 34.31
N ASP A 396 -11.31 -6.77 34.77
CA ASP A 396 -11.98 -5.71 34.02
C ASP A 396 -10.92 -4.64 33.66
N ARG A 397 -10.19 -4.84 32.55
CA ARG A 397 -9.09 -3.94 32.16
C ARG A 397 -9.65 -2.64 31.59
N ASN A 398 -9.26 -1.51 32.18
CA ASN A 398 -9.55 -0.19 31.61
C ASN A 398 -8.82 -0.02 30.25
N ILE A 399 -9.35 0.83 29.37
CA ILE A 399 -8.77 1.11 28.06
C ILE A 399 -7.33 1.61 28.14
N GLU A 400 -6.99 2.36 29.18
CA GLU A 400 -5.63 2.85 29.45
C GLU A 400 -4.66 1.68 29.65
N GLU A 401 -5.02 0.68 30.46
CA GLU A 401 -4.19 -0.51 30.68
C GLU A 401 -4.03 -1.35 29.40
N ILE A 402 -5.07 -1.41 28.56
CA ILE A 402 -5.02 -2.07 27.26
C ILE A 402 -4.04 -1.35 26.34
N ILE A 403 -4.10 -0.01 26.28
CA ILE A 403 -3.19 0.82 25.50
C ILE A 403 -1.76 0.69 26.01
N ASP A 404 -1.54 0.72 27.32
CA ASP A 404 -0.22 0.55 27.93
C ASP A 404 0.36 -0.83 27.63
N THR A 405 -0.45 -1.88 27.73
CA THR A 405 -0.06 -3.24 27.33
C THR A 405 0.31 -3.27 25.85
N TYR A 406 -0.46 -2.60 24.99
CA TYR A 406 -0.20 -2.52 23.56
C TYR A 406 1.08 -1.73 23.24
N LEU A 407 1.32 -0.59 23.88
CA LEU A 407 2.54 0.19 23.72
C LEU A 407 3.77 -0.56 24.24
N ALA A 408 3.65 -1.30 25.35
CA ALA A 408 4.70 -2.19 25.83
C ALA A 408 4.98 -3.32 24.84
N HIS A 409 3.93 -3.92 24.27
CA HIS A 409 4.08 -4.90 23.21
C HIS A 409 4.80 -4.29 22.00
N LEU A 410 4.35 -3.15 21.46
CA LEU A 410 5.01 -2.45 20.35
C LEU A 410 6.47 -2.13 20.66
N GLN A 411 6.77 -1.67 21.88
CA GLN A 411 8.14 -1.37 22.30
C GLN A 411 9.03 -2.62 22.19
N VAL A 412 8.57 -3.76 22.72
CA VAL A 412 9.38 -4.98 22.82
C VAL A 412 9.43 -5.75 21.50
N SER A 413 8.31 -5.84 20.77
CA SER A 413 8.18 -6.69 19.58
C SER A 413 8.54 -5.99 18.28
N VAL A 414 8.41 -4.66 18.22
CA VAL A 414 8.63 -3.88 16.99
C VAL A 414 9.79 -2.91 17.16
N VAL A 415 9.72 -2.01 18.14
CA VAL A 415 10.63 -0.85 18.21
C VAL A 415 12.02 -1.25 18.66
N ASN A 416 12.18 -1.97 19.76
CA ASN A 416 13.50 -2.37 20.23
C ASN A 416 14.28 -3.21 19.20
N PRO A 417 13.70 -4.27 18.58
CA PRO A 417 14.40 -5.02 17.54
C PRO A 417 14.76 -4.18 16.32
N ALA A 418 13.88 -3.27 15.90
CA ALA A 418 14.14 -2.35 14.80
C ALA A 418 15.26 -1.35 15.12
N MET A 419 15.31 -0.82 16.35
CA MET A 419 16.40 0.05 16.80
C MET A 419 17.74 -0.68 16.83
N GLU A 420 17.80 -1.93 17.31
CA GLU A 420 19.02 -2.74 17.26
C GLU A 420 19.47 -3.01 15.82
N THR A 421 18.52 -3.29 14.92
CA THR A 421 18.81 -3.46 13.49
C THR A 421 19.36 -2.17 12.87
N ALA A 422 18.77 -1.01 13.21
CA ALA A 422 19.24 0.29 12.75
C ALA A 422 20.65 0.62 13.27
N LEU A 423 20.96 0.27 14.52
CA LEU A 423 22.32 0.38 15.06
C LEU A 423 23.31 -0.49 14.27
N GLY A 424 22.92 -1.73 13.94
CA GLY A 424 23.73 -2.61 13.10
C GLY A 424 24.01 -2.03 11.70
N MET A 425 23.02 -1.37 11.10
CA MET A 425 23.20 -0.66 9.82
C MET A 425 24.16 0.52 9.94
N LEU A 426 24.08 1.29 11.03
CA LEU A 426 25.01 2.40 11.29
C LEU A 426 26.44 1.90 11.56
N GLN A 427 26.61 0.79 12.27
CA GLN A 427 27.93 0.17 12.45
C GLN A 427 28.53 -0.28 11.12
N LYS A 428 27.70 -0.87 10.25
CA LYS A 428 28.11 -1.24 8.89
C LYS A 428 28.51 0.00 8.08
N PHE A 429 27.74 1.08 8.17
CA PHE A 429 28.07 2.35 7.53
C PHE A 429 29.44 2.85 7.97
N ALA A 430 29.74 2.88 9.27
CA ALA A 430 31.05 3.28 9.79
C ALA A 430 32.20 2.41 9.23
N SER A 431 31.97 1.09 9.10
CA SER A 431 32.93 0.17 8.49
C SER A 431 33.14 0.46 7.00
N ASP A 432 32.06 0.71 6.25
CA ASP A 432 32.12 1.02 4.82
C ASP A 432 32.81 2.37 4.55
N VAL A 433 32.64 3.37 5.42
CA VAL A 433 33.40 4.64 5.37
C VAL A 433 34.89 4.38 5.59
N ARG A 434 35.25 3.61 6.61
CA ARG A 434 36.66 3.26 6.89
C ARG A 434 37.31 2.52 5.72
N GLN A 435 36.55 1.69 5.01
CA GLN A 435 37.00 0.95 3.84
C GLN A 435 37.00 1.78 2.54
N GLY A 436 36.61 3.05 2.58
CA GLY A 436 36.55 3.94 1.41
C GLY A 436 35.47 3.58 0.40
N LYS A 437 34.46 2.78 0.80
CA LYS A 437 33.34 2.40 -0.06
C LYS A 437 32.28 3.49 -0.17
N VAL A 438 32.24 4.39 0.81
CA VAL A 438 31.32 5.53 0.84
C VAL A 438 32.01 6.75 0.23
N PRO A 439 31.46 7.35 -0.84
CA PRO A 439 31.97 8.58 -1.42
C PRO A 439 32.03 9.74 -0.41
N GLU A 440 33.07 10.58 -0.46
CA GLU A 440 33.24 11.70 0.49
C GLU A 440 32.07 12.70 0.46
N ASN A 441 31.44 12.90 -0.70
CA ASN A 441 30.26 13.76 -0.84
C ASN A 441 29.02 13.22 -0.12
N LYS A 442 28.99 11.95 0.30
CA LYS A 442 27.92 11.42 1.17
C LYS A 442 28.20 11.67 2.65
N LEU A 443 29.40 12.11 3.01
CA LEU A 443 29.80 12.45 4.37
C LEU A 443 29.51 13.92 4.72
N SER A 444 28.91 14.69 3.80
CA SER A 444 28.60 16.11 4.01
C SER A 444 27.18 16.39 4.50
N PHE A 445 26.29 15.39 4.53
CA PHE A 445 24.85 15.56 4.81
C PHE A 445 24.45 14.88 6.13
N GLY A 446 23.72 15.54 7.04
CA GLY A 446 23.31 14.97 8.32
C GLY A 446 23.89 15.67 9.55
N ALA A 447 23.36 15.34 10.75
CA ALA A 447 23.79 15.95 12.01
C ALA A 447 25.32 15.81 12.17
N PRO A 448 26.03 16.88 12.58
CA PRO A 448 27.45 17.08 12.37
C PRO A 448 28.28 15.83 12.71
N TRP A 449 28.77 15.20 11.65
CA TRP A 449 29.51 13.94 11.65
C TRP A 449 30.69 13.98 12.61
N ARG A 450 30.53 13.39 13.80
CA ARG A 450 31.69 12.92 14.56
C ARG A 450 32.30 11.83 13.68
N HIS A 451 33.43 12.09 13.01
CA HIS A 451 34.05 11.12 12.09
C HIS A 451 33.98 9.68 12.65
N PRO A 452 33.54 8.69 11.86
CA PRO A 452 33.42 7.33 12.35
C PRO A 452 34.78 6.86 12.91
N PRO A 453 34.77 5.96 13.91
CA PRO A 453 36.01 5.46 14.51
C PRO A 453 36.96 4.93 13.43
N ARG A 454 38.19 5.47 13.41
CA ARG A 454 39.25 5.08 12.46
C ARG A 454 39.74 3.65 12.74
N GLU A 455 39.65 3.21 13.98
CA GLU A 455 40.05 1.89 14.42
C GLU A 455 38.93 0.87 14.22
N GLU A 456 39.32 -0.36 13.86
CA GLU A 456 38.39 -1.49 13.72
C GLU A 456 38.06 -2.08 15.10
N ASN A 457 37.34 -1.31 15.90
CA ASN A 457 36.84 -1.71 17.20
C ASN A 457 35.30 -1.78 17.18
N PRO A 458 34.70 -2.97 17.31
CA PRO A 458 33.24 -3.16 17.33
C PRO A 458 32.54 -2.35 18.43
N ASP A 459 33.15 -2.22 19.61
CA ASP A 459 32.55 -1.52 20.76
C ASP A 459 32.55 -0.01 20.56
N LEU A 460 33.63 0.55 20.00
CA LEU A 460 33.69 1.97 19.64
C LEU A 460 32.71 2.29 18.51
N SER A 461 32.59 1.39 17.53
CA SER A 461 31.62 1.53 16.43
C SER A 461 30.18 1.47 16.93
N TYR A 462 29.88 0.59 17.90
CA TYR A 462 28.57 0.49 18.54
C TYR A 462 28.23 1.77 19.32
N LYS A 463 29.16 2.24 20.17
CA LYS A 463 28.98 3.49 20.93
C LYS A 463 28.77 4.69 20.02
N TRP A 464 29.54 4.78 18.94
CA TRP A 464 29.37 5.82 17.93
C TRP A 464 27.98 5.75 17.28
N ALA A 465 27.57 4.58 16.79
CA ALA A 465 26.26 4.37 16.18
C ALA A 465 25.11 4.75 17.12
N LYS A 466 25.25 4.40 18.41
CA LYS A 466 24.28 4.75 19.46
C LYS A 466 24.15 6.26 19.66
N ILE A 467 25.26 6.98 19.68
CA ILE A 467 25.26 8.46 19.78
C ILE A 467 24.60 9.08 18.55
N GLN A 468 24.97 8.64 17.34
CA GLN A 468 24.38 9.16 16.10
C GLN A 468 22.86 8.98 16.07
N LEU A 469 22.38 7.78 16.41
CA LEU A 469 20.95 7.49 16.43
C LEU A 469 20.21 8.27 17.51
N MET A 470 20.84 8.48 18.67
CA MET A 470 20.28 9.29 19.76
C MET A 470 20.17 10.76 19.37
N ASP A 471 21.22 11.35 18.79
CA ASP A 471 21.24 12.75 18.34
C ASP A 471 20.22 12.98 17.21
N PHE A 472 20.09 12.03 16.29
CA PHE A 472 19.07 12.04 15.25
C PHE A 472 17.65 12.03 15.84
N VAL A 473 17.35 11.08 16.75
CA VAL A 473 16.03 11.00 17.38
C VAL A 473 15.73 12.27 18.19
N GLN A 474 16.71 12.83 18.90
CA GLN A 474 16.54 14.09 19.62
C GLN A 474 16.19 15.24 18.67
N SER A 475 16.92 15.38 17.56
CA SER A 475 16.66 16.41 16.56
C SER A 475 15.28 16.24 15.95
N PHE A 476 14.87 15.00 15.69
CA PHE A 476 13.56 14.69 15.15
C PHE A 476 12.41 14.93 16.16
N VAL A 477 12.65 14.73 17.45
CA VAL A 477 11.72 15.15 18.52
C VAL A 477 11.54 16.66 18.52
N ASN A 478 12.62 17.43 18.32
CA ASN A 478 12.58 18.89 18.29
C ASN A 478 11.80 19.45 17.09
N THR A 479 11.71 18.70 15.99
CA THR A 479 10.87 19.04 14.84
C THR A 479 9.44 18.48 14.96
N GLU A 480 9.03 18.09 16.17
CA GLU A 480 7.72 17.47 16.43
C GLU A 480 7.46 16.21 15.59
N PHE A 481 8.53 15.45 15.25
CA PHE A 481 8.48 14.24 14.44
C PHE A 481 7.95 14.45 13.00
N GLY A 482 8.10 15.65 12.45
CA GLY A 482 7.78 15.94 11.06
C GLY A 482 8.86 16.78 10.40
N VAL A 483 9.33 16.34 9.23
CA VAL A 483 10.21 17.15 8.35
C VAL A 483 9.60 17.16 6.96
N ASN A 484 9.26 18.33 6.42
CA ASN A 484 8.73 18.44 5.05
C ASN A 484 9.91 18.57 4.08
N TYR A 485 10.46 17.44 3.66
CA TYR A 485 11.72 17.41 2.92
C TYR A 485 11.67 18.07 1.52
N LEU A 486 10.48 18.36 0.97
CA LEU A 486 10.36 19.18 -0.25
C LEU A 486 10.06 20.65 0.04
N SER A 487 9.14 20.98 0.95
CA SER A 487 8.81 22.39 1.22
C SER A 487 9.87 23.11 2.04
N ASP A 488 10.64 22.36 2.83
CA ASP A 488 11.73 22.87 3.67
C ASP A 488 13.10 22.76 2.95
N ASP A 489 13.11 22.42 1.65
CA ASP A 489 14.32 22.14 0.84
C ASP A 489 15.32 21.16 1.50
N SER A 490 14.83 20.31 2.42
CA SER A 490 15.64 19.45 3.29
C SER A 490 15.87 18.06 2.70
N LEU A 491 16.15 17.97 1.39
CA LEU A 491 16.35 16.68 0.71
C LEU A 491 17.54 15.87 1.27
N GLU A 492 18.53 16.58 1.82
CA GLU A 492 19.69 16.04 2.51
C GLU A 492 19.36 15.08 3.66
N ILE A 493 18.18 15.21 4.28
CA ILE A 493 17.75 14.29 5.35
C ILE A 493 17.56 12.86 4.83
N LEU A 494 17.32 12.69 3.53
CA LEU A 494 17.17 11.38 2.89
C LEU A 494 18.51 10.70 2.62
N ASP A 495 19.62 11.44 2.72
CA ASP A 495 20.98 10.92 2.65
C ASP A 495 21.60 10.71 4.04
N ASP A 496 20.96 11.18 5.12
CA ASP A 496 21.40 10.94 6.50
C ASP A 496 21.31 9.43 6.85
N PRO A 497 22.39 8.80 7.33
CA PRO A 497 22.43 7.36 7.52
C PRO A 497 21.52 6.89 8.66
N ALA A 498 21.25 7.72 9.67
CA ALA A 498 20.31 7.40 10.73
C ALA A 498 18.88 7.50 10.22
N ALA A 499 18.55 8.51 9.42
CA ALA A 499 17.27 8.61 8.74
C ALA A 499 17.02 7.41 7.82
N VAL A 500 18.00 7.06 6.97
CA VAL A 500 17.94 5.89 6.07
C VAL A 500 17.76 4.59 6.86
N ALA A 501 18.57 4.37 7.89
CA ALA A 501 18.44 3.18 8.73
C ALA A 501 17.04 3.08 9.36
N MET A 502 16.52 4.18 9.90
CA MET A 502 15.20 4.25 10.54
C MET A 502 14.03 4.04 9.56
N MET A 503 14.19 4.45 8.30
CA MET A 503 13.24 4.16 7.23
C MET A 503 13.31 2.69 6.77
N GLU A 504 14.51 2.13 6.61
CA GLU A 504 14.69 0.73 6.19
C GLU A 504 14.15 -0.27 7.23
N VAL A 505 14.32 0.01 8.53
CA VAL A 505 13.74 -0.81 9.60
C VAL A 505 12.24 -0.56 9.82
N GLY A 506 11.64 0.38 9.07
CA GLY A 506 10.20 0.63 9.08
C GLY A 506 9.69 1.37 10.33
N LEU A 507 10.53 2.13 11.02
CA LEU A 507 10.11 3.00 12.13
C LEU A 507 9.68 4.38 11.65
N LEU A 508 10.34 4.87 10.59
CA LEU A 508 9.95 6.07 9.87
C LEU A 508 9.34 5.71 8.52
N TYR A 509 8.48 6.60 8.05
CA TYR A 509 7.88 6.54 6.73
C TYR A 509 8.13 7.85 6.00
N GLN A 510 8.66 7.73 4.77
CA GLN A 510 8.74 8.82 3.81
C GLN A 510 7.40 8.93 3.09
N GLN A 511 6.59 9.87 3.53
CA GLN A 511 5.40 10.30 2.85
C GLN A 511 5.77 11.16 1.66
N ARG A 512 5.23 10.84 0.49
CA ARG A 512 5.56 11.55 -0.75
C ARG A 512 4.73 12.80 -0.97
N ASP A 513 3.48 12.81 -0.52
CA ASP A 513 2.59 13.97 -0.66
C ASP A 513 1.54 14.07 0.48
N PRO A 514 1.54 15.17 1.27
CA PRO A 514 2.63 16.13 1.38
C PRO A 514 3.95 15.44 1.79
N SER A 515 5.06 16.00 1.37
CA SER A 515 6.37 15.35 1.37
C SER A 515 7.03 15.32 2.75
N PHE A 516 6.50 14.50 3.66
CA PHE A 516 6.97 14.42 5.05
C PHE A 516 7.79 13.15 5.33
N MET A 517 8.82 13.28 6.15
CA MET A 517 9.36 12.14 6.91
C MET A 517 8.75 12.18 8.32
N ARG A 518 8.10 11.08 8.74
CA ARG A 518 7.41 10.96 10.04
C ARG A 518 7.40 9.53 10.58
N PRO A 519 7.19 9.31 11.89
CA PRO A 519 6.92 7.98 12.43
C PRO A 519 5.71 7.34 11.76
N VAL A 520 5.74 6.01 11.57
CA VAL A 520 4.65 5.28 10.90
C VAL A 520 3.31 5.46 11.61
N THR A 521 3.32 5.60 12.94
CA THR A 521 2.12 5.85 13.76
C THR A 521 2.47 6.69 14.99
N ARG A 522 1.46 7.30 15.65
CA ARG A 522 1.66 7.95 16.97
C ARG A 522 2.11 6.98 18.05
N GLY A 523 1.69 5.71 17.98
CA GLY A 523 2.20 4.67 18.89
C GLY A 523 3.72 4.50 18.76
N ILE A 524 4.24 4.40 17.53
CA ILE A 524 5.68 4.33 17.25
C ILE A 524 6.39 5.61 17.71
N GLN A 525 5.82 6.79 17.43
CA GLN A 525 6.34 8.07 17.91
C GLN A 525 6.55 8.08 19.43
N ARG A 526 5.58 7.61 20.21
CA ARG A 526 5.68 7.51 21.68
C ARG A 526 6.74 6.49 22.12
N CYS A 527 6.82 5.34 21.44
CA CYS A 527 7.86 4.35 21.72
C CYS A 527 9.27 4.86 21.40
N LEU A 528 9.44 5.69 20.36
CA LEU A 528 10.72 6.34 20.05
C LEU A 528 11.11 7.34 21.13
N ALA A 529 10.18 8.17 21.61
CA ALA A 529 10.42 9.07 22.74
C ALA A 529 10.81 8.30 24.01
N ARG A 530 10.13 7.18 24.30
CA ARG A 530 10.47 6.30 25.42
C ARG A 530 11.86 5.68 25.29
N TRP A 531 12.21 5.20 24.09
CA TRP A 531 13.54 4.66 23.80
C TRP A 531 14.61 5.73 24.02
N PHE A 532 14.40 6.95 23.53
CA PHE A 532 15.32 8.07 23.70
C PHE A 532 15.58 8.38 25.19
N VAL A 533 14.52 8.47 25.99
CA VAL A 533 14.64 8.71 27.45
C VAL A 533 15.41 7.57 28.12
N LEU A 534 15.09 6.32 27.81
CA LEU A 534 15.77 5.15 28.40
C LEU A 534 17.27 5.14 28.05
N VAL A 535 17.60 5.40 26.79
CA VAL A 535 18.99 5.45 26.32
C VAL A 535 19.74 6.63 26.94
N HIS A 536 19.11 7.79 27.05
CA HIS A 536 19.73 8.97 27.65
C HIS A 536 20.02 8.76 29.14
N VAL A 537 19.04 8.22 29.89
CA VAL A 537 19.18 7.91 31.32
C VAL A 537 20.25 6.83 31.54
N THR A 538 20.27 5.77 30.73
CA THR A 538 21.31 4.74 30.85
C THR A 538 22.71 5.27 30.50
N CYS A 539 22.84 6.13 29.49
CA CYS A 539 24.12 6.79 29.18
C CYS A 539 24.60 7.72 30.30
N LEU A 540 23.68 8.47 30.95
CA LEU A 540 23.98 9.31 32.11
C LEU A 540 24.34 8.47 33.35
N ALA A 541 23.61 7.39 33.62
CA ALA A 541 23.89 6.48 34.74
C ALA A 541 25.23 5.75 34.58
N CYS A 542 25.66 5.47 33.35
CA CYS A 542 27.03 4.98 33.08
C CYS A 542 28.12 6.04 33.33
N SER A 543 27.78 7.33 33.42
CA SER A 543 28.72 8.41 33.76
C SER A 543 28.79 8.71 35.27
N THR A 544 27.80 8.27 36.04
CA THR A 544 27.72 8.42 37.50
C THR A 544 27.33 7.07 38.09
N GLU A 545 28.28 6.27 38.59
CA GLU A 545 28.10 4.89 39.14
C GLU A 545 26.83 4.69 40.00
N THR A 546 25.67 4.59 39.37
CA THR A 546 24.38 4.44 40.04
C THR A 546 23.49 3.58 39.15
N THR A 547 23.13 2.40 39.66
CA THR A 547 22.20 1.48 39.00
C THR A 547 20.78 1.99 39.16
N VAL A 548 20.17 2.49 38.09
CA VAL A 548 18.75 2.89 38.07
C VAL A 548 17.91 1.72 37.58
N GLU A 549 16.95 1.25 38.38
CA GLU A 549 16.03 0.19 37.96
C GLU A 549 15.08 0.65 36.82
N PRO A 550 14.92 -0.13 35.74
CA PRO A 550 13.99 0.15 34.65
C PRO A 550 12.52 0.29 35.06
N SER A 551 12.12 -0.35 36.17
CA SER A 551 10.77 -0.29 36.75
C SER A 551 10.39 1.13 37.21
N ARG A 552 11.35 1.88 37.76
CA ARG A 552 11.17 3.24 38.28
C ARG A 552 11.05 4.30 37.17
N ILE A 553 11.68 4.06 36.02
CA ILE A 553 11.61 4.94 34.84
C ILE A 553 10.19 4.95 34.24
N ASN A 554 9.49 3.79 34.24
CA ASN A 554 8.11 3.70 33.76
C ASN A 554 7.12 4.49 34.63
N ILE A 555 7.35 4.51 35.96
CA ILE A 555 6.49 5.24 36.92
C ILE A 555 6.63 6.76 36.71
N ILE A 556 7.85 7.24 36.44
CA ILE A 556 8.12 8.67 36.18
C ILE A 556 7.52 9.13 34.86
N LEU A 557 7.63 8.32 33.79
CA LEU A 557 7.05 8.63 32.48
C LEU A 557 5.52 8.67 32.50
N LEU A 558 4.87 7.82 33.30
CA LEU A 558 3.42 7.86 33.52
C LEU A 558 2.97 9.12 34.30
N ALA A 559 3.77 9.58 35.27
CA ALA A 559 3.46 10.77 36.06
C ALA A 559 3.58 12.08 35.26
N THR A 560 4.41 12.12 34.21
CA THR A 560 4.62 13.30 33.35
C THR A 560 3.64 13.41 32.17
N SER A 561 2.54 12.65 32.18
CA SER A 561 1.49 12.65 31.14
C SER A 561 0.72 13.97 30.98
N ASN A 562 1.21 15.09 31.55
CA ASN A 562 0.62 16.41 31.38
C ASN A 562 1.37 17.22 30.31
N THR A 563 0.78 17.25 29.11
CA THR A 563 0.96 18.23 28.03
C THR A 563 2.37 18.39 27.44
N TRP A 564 2.44 18.24 26.12
CA TRP A 564 3.60 18.46 25.22
C TRP A 564 4.42 19.74 25.47
N THR A 565 3.87 20.74 26.18
CA THR A 565 4.53 21.99 26.56
C THR A 565 5.68 21.85 27.55
N GLN A 566 5.84 20.71 28.23
CA GLN A 566 6.98 20.52 29.15
C GLN A 566 8.24 19.91 28.52
N LEU A 567 8.12 19.17 27.40
CA LEU A 567 9.29 18.56 26.75
C LEU A 567 10.17 19.60 26.03
N SER A 568 9.57 20.63 25.43
CA SER A 568 10.29 21.77 24.83
C SER A 568 10.84 22.77 25.86
N ALA A 569 10.46 22.63 27.14
CA ALA A 569 10.81 23.54 28.23
C ALA A 569 11.76 22.92 29.29
N PHE A 570 12.35 21.76 29.02
CA PHE A 570 13.38 21.17 29.89
C PHE A 570 14.69 21.98 29.82
N ASN A 571 14.72 23.12 30.52
CA ASN A 571 15.96 23.80 30.86
C ASN A 571 16.71 23.05 31.98
N GLU A 572 17.98 23.39 32.22
CA GLU A 572 18.82 22.76 33.26
C GLU A 572 18.16 22.72 34.67
N ARG A 573 17.25 23.65 34.99
CA ARG A 573 16.52 23.67 36.28
C ARG A 573 15.49 22.55 36.41
N SER A 574 14.77 22.23 35.33
CA SER A 574 13.83 21.10 35.31
C SER A 574 14.57 19.76 35.46
N TRP A 575 15.79 19.67 34.92
CA TRP A 575 16.69 18.52 35.10
C TRP A 575 17.28 18.42 36.51
N LEU A 576 17.55 19.54 37.17
CA LEU A 576 17.94 19.58 38.58
C LEU A 576 16.80 19.13 39.51
N GLN A 577 15.53 19.39 39.16
CA GLN A 577 14.39 18.87 39.91
C GLN A 577 14.23 17.35 39.78
N ILE A 578 14.45 16.78 38.59
CA ILE A 578 14.49 15.32 38.41
C ILE A 578 15.68 14.72 39.18
N LYS A 579 16.87 15.32 39.11
CA LYS A 579 18.03 14.92 39.94
C LYS A 579 17.72 15.02 41.44
N SER A 580 17.10 16.10 41.90
CA SER A 580 16.70 16.31 43.30
C SER A 580 15.69 15.26 43.76
N TYR A 581 14.72 14.92 42.92
CA TYR A 581 13.71 13.89 43.20
C TYR A 581 14.32 12.49 43.31
N PHE A 582 15.36 12.20 42.51
CA PHE A 582 16.16 10.98 42.64
C PHE A 582 17.04 11.00 43.91
N TYR A 583 17.65 12.14 44.27
CA TYR A 583 18.49 12.26 45.47
C TYR A 583 17.69 12.20 46.79
N GLU A 584 16.49 12.79 46.84
CA GLU A 584 15.65 12.80 48.04
C GLU A 584 14.98 11.45 48.31
N ASN A 585 14.55 10.72 47.27
CA ASN A 585 13.95 9.39 47.44
C ASN A 585 14.97 8.28 47.72
N ILE A 586 16.26 8.49 47.44
CA ILE A 586 17.34 7.59 47.85
C ILE A 586 17.65 7.78 49.35
N ARG A 587 17.68 9.02 49.86
CA ARG A 587 17.93 9.29 51.29
C ARG A 587 16.82 8.83 52.23
N LEU A 588 15.56 8.86 51.80
CA LEU A 588 14.44 8.44 52.66
C LEU A 588 14.39 6.92 52.88
N HIS A 589 15.01 6.12 52.01
CA HIS A 589 15.05 4.67 52.16
C HIS A 589 16.30 4.15 52.91
N ASP A 590 17.40 4.90 52.91
CA ASP A 590 18.62 4.55 53.66
C ASP A 590 18.57 4.96 55.14
N VAL A 591 17.65 5.83 55.56
CA VAL A 591 17.49 6.24 56.97
C VAL A 591 16.61 5.26 57.79
N MET A 592 15.88 4.34 57.15
CA MET A 592 15.06 3.33 57.87
C MET A 592 15.78 1.99 58.14
N LEU A 593 17.03 1.83 57.73
CA LEU A 593 17.80 0.61 57.94
C LEU A 593 19.25 0.96 58.31
N MET A 594 19.49 1.47 59.53
CA MET A 594 20.73 1.26 60.33
C MET A 594 20.63 2.02 61.66
N ASP A 595 19.89 1.47 62.62
CA ASP A 595 20.21 1.65 64.05
C ASP A 595 21.17 0.52 64.43
N GLN A 596 22.46 0.83 64.56
CA GLN A 596 23.40 0.30 65.57
C GLN A 596 24.84 0.82 65.33
N GLU A 597 25.17 1.90 66.06
CA GLU A 597 26.47 2.30 66.65
C GLU A 597 27.77 2.45 65.80
N PRO A 598 28.70 3.33 66.24
CA PRO A 598 29.37 4.27 65.35
C PRO A 598 30.86 3.96 65.14
N PHE A 599 31.39 4.22 63.93
CA PHE A 599 32.85 4.35 63.73
C PHE A 599 33.23 5.49 62.76
N SER A 600 33.68 6.57 63.39
CA SER A 600 34.79 7.49 63.07
C SER A 600 35.14 7.86 61.61
N VAL A 601 34.88 9.14 61.32
CA VAL A 601 35.40 9.95 60.21
C VAL A 601 36.91 10.18 60.33
N SER A 602 37.69 9.88 59.29
CA SER A 602 38.87 10.69 58.90
C SER A 602 39.50 10.25 57.56
N LYS A 603 39.87 11.27 56.74
CA LYS A 603 40.82 11.28 55.60
C LYS A 603 40.31 10.63 54.30
N LEU A 604 40.49 11.20 53.09
CA LEU A 604 41.36 12.25 52.58
C LEU A 604 40.61 13.09 51.53
N THR A 605 40.74 14.39 51.65
CA THR A 605 40.66 15.37 50.55
C THR A 605 41.99 15.41 49.79
N ASP A 606 41.89 15.86 48.54
CA ASP A 606 42.91 16.50 47.70
C ASP A 606 43.37 15.74 46.44
N ASP A 607 43.57 16.58 45.41
CA ASP A 607 43.98 16.35 44.01
C ASP A 607 42.83 15.87 43.10
N TRP A 608 42.42 16.57 42.03
CA TRP A 608 43.23 17.09 40.93
C TRP A 608 42.66 18.38 40.30
N ARG A 609 43.55 19.37 40.10
CA ARG A 609 43.36 20.54 39.23
C ARG A 609 43.69 20.19 37.78
N ILE A 610 42.96 20.84 36.88
CA ILE A 610 42.98 20.77 35.42
C ILE A 610 44.13 21.62 34.87
N ASP A 611 44.85 21.08 33.87
CA ASP A 611 45.29 21.78 32.66
C ASP A 611 44.73 21.03 31.45
#